data_AF-A0A9W7A3L2-F1
#
_entry.id   AF-A0A9W7A3L2-F1
#
_cell.length_a   1.000
_cell.length_b   1.000
_cell.length_c   1.000
_cell.angle_alpha   90.00
_cell.angle_beta   90.00
_cell.angle_gamma   90.00
#
_symmetry.space_group_name_H-M   'P 1'
#
loop_
_entity.id
_entity.type
_entity.pdbx_description
1 polymer ?
#
loop_
_entity_poly.entity_id
_entity_poly.type
_entity_poly.pdbx_seq_one_letter_code
_entity_poly.pdbx_strand_id
1 'polypeptide(L)'
;MSSPTSYERLVRRLYRTNLYNPVKLGLNNIENLAQALNSPFYTKENENSTNATSAKTHNNGIGIIHIAGTNGKGSVSYKIAESLRLSGYKTGLFVSPHISSFRERVQINGACIPESEVNTILTKIFNACESENIPATFFEITTALALEYFSHSHVDAIVLETGLGGRLDSTNLVLSDLSVITSIGLEHTRILGDTKELIASEKAGIFKPNRPALVGVDVPFPTIKSEAEKHGVSTLHTISSVLGSSISDQFLEKDFDEQNSYVAKSALKIARTTPAFKLMEERGLTIKDEGEKLRGANDDNEEPSDEYYRTNNLY
;
A
#
# COMPACT_ATOMS: atom_id res chain seq x y z
N MET A 1 22.08 3.57 32.04
CA MET A 1 21.17 3.28 30.91
C MET A 1 20.45 1.99 31.21
N SER A 2 19.12 1.97 31.12
CA SER A 2 18.32 0.74 31.24
C SER A 2 18.67 -0.24 30.12
N SER A 3 18.49 -1.53 30.36
CA SER A 3 18.65 -2.55 29.32
C SER A 3 17.57 -2.35 28.23
N PRO A 4 17.91 -2.51 26.94
CA PRO A 4 16.96 -2.28 25.87
C PRO A 4 15.80 -3.28 25.94
N THR A 5 14.58 -2.79 25.66
CA THR A 5 13.37 -3.62 25.67
C THR A 5 13.43 -4.70 24.58
N SER A 6 12.52 -5.69 24.63
CA SER A 6 12.42 -6.70 23.56
C SER A 6 12.18 -6.06 22.19
N TYR A 7 11.31 -5.04 22.16
CA TYR A 7 10.97 -4.29 20.96
C TYR A 7 12.20 -3.59 20.38
N GLU A 8 12.92 -2.84 21.21
CA GLU A 8 14.13 -2.14 20.78
C GLU A 8 15.18 -3.11 20.24
N ARG A 9 15.35 -4.29 20.86
CA ARG A 9 16.31 -5.30 20.37
C ARG A 9 15.93 -5.84 19.00
N LEU A 10 14.66 -6.20 18.79
CA LEU A 10 14.18 -6.74 17.51
C LEU A 10 14.21 -5.70 16.40
N VAL A 11 13.81 -4.46 16.69
CA VAL A 11 13.89 -3.37 15.71
C VAL A 11 15.34 -3.03 15.38
N ARG A 12 16.26 -3.00 16.36
CA ARG A 12 17.71 -2.84 16.09
C ARG A 12 18.26 -4.00 15.26
N ARG A 13 17.82 -5.23 15.50
CA ARG A 13 18.18 -6.39 14.66
C ARG A 13 17.67 -6.19 13.23
N LEU A 14 16.43 -5.75 13.07
CA LEU A 14 15.84 -5.45 11.75
C LEU A 14 16.63 -4.38 11.00
N TYR A 15 16.99 -3.26 11.63
CA TYR A 15 17.82 -2.23 10.99
C TYR A 15 19.22 -2.72 10.62
N ARG A 16 19.73 -3.77 11.29
CA ARG A 16 21.01 -4.37 10.95
C ARG A 16 20.94 -5.34 9.77
N THR A 17 19.74 -5.78 9.40
CA THR A 17 19.51 -6.55 8.19
C THR A 17 19.98 -5.74 6.99
N ASN A 18 20.96 -6.27 6.25
CA ASN A 18 21.47 -5.71 5.01
C ASN A 18 22.13 -4.31 5.12
N LEU A 19 22.60 -3.91 6.31
CA LEU A 19 23.32 -2.63 6.56
C LEU A 19 24.47 -2.35 5.57
N TYR A 20 25.03 -3.38 4.95
CA TYR A 20 26.19 -3.31 4.05
C TYR A 20 25.92 -3.85 2.63
N ASN A 21 24.67 -4.20 2.30
CA ASN A 21 24.34 -4.76 0.99
C ASN A 21 23.61 -3.72 0.13
N PRO A 22 23.92 -3.63 -1.18
CA PRO A 22 23.16 -2.80 -2.10
C PRO A 22 21.68 -3.19 -2.11
N VAL A 23 20.81 -2.26 -2.54
CA VAL A 23 19.37 -2.52 -2.71
C VAL A 23 19.20 -3.78 -3.56
N LYS A 24 18.68 -4.85 -2.95
CA LYS A 24 18.36 -6.09 -3.65
C LYS A 24 16.96 -5.95 -4.23
N LEU A 25 16.87 -6.02 -5.56
CA LEU A 25 15.60 -6.15 -6.26
C LEU A 25 15.29 -7.63 -6.52
N GLY A 26 14.02 -8.00 -6.43
CA GLY A 26 13.53 -9.34 -6.68
C GLY A 26 12.43 -9.74 -5.71
N LEU A 27 11.56 -10.66 -6.11
CA LEU A 27 10.45 -11.13 -5.27
C LEU A 27 10.77 -12.46 -4.55
N ASN A 28 11.76 -13.23 -5.00
CA ASN A 28 12.04 -14.57 -4.49
C ASN A 28 12.15 -14.68 -2.96
N ASN A 29 12.81 -13.72 -2.30
CA ASN A 29 12.95 -13.75 -0.85
C ASN A 29 11.61 -13.53 -0.14
N ILE A 30 10.83 -12.53 -0.58
CA ILE A 30 9.53 -12.23 0.03
C ILE A 30 8.52 -13.32 -0.29
N GLU A 31 8.58 -13.94 -1.46
CA GLU A 31 7.77 -15.11 -1.84
C GLU A 31 8.10 -16.33 -0.98
N ASN A 32 9.39 -16.65 -0.82
CA ASN A 32 9.83 -17.73 0.07
C ASN A 32 9.43 -17.46 1.52
N LEU A 33 9.56 -16.21 1.98
CA LEU A 33 9.17 -15.82 3.33
C LEU A 33 7.64 -15.92 3.51
N ALA A 34 6.86 -15.43 2.56
CA ALA A 34 5.41 -15.54 2.58
C ALA A 34 4.95 -17.01 2.59
N GLN A 35 5.63 -17.88 1.83
CA GLN A 35 5.39 -19.31 1.85
C GLN A 35 5.72 -19.92 3.22
N ALA A 36 6.89 -19.61 3.80
CA ALA A 36 7.30 -20.11 5.11
C ALA A 36 6.34 -19.66 6.24
N LEU A 37 5.74 -18.48 6.10
CA LEU A 37 4.75 -17.94 7.05
C LEU A 37 3.32 -18.45 6.81
N ASN A 38 3.07 -19.16 5.71
CA ASN A 38 1.74 -19.51 5.20
C ASN A 38 0.85 -18.28 5.03
N SER A 39 1.40 -17.21 4.46
CA SER A 39 0.69 -15.94 4.25
C SER A 39 -0.51 -16.12 3.31
N PRO A 40 -1.70 -15.62 3.66
CA PRO A 40 -2.88 -15.71 2.79
C PRO A 40 -2.80 -14.80 1.57
N PHE A 41 -1.79 -13.92 1.49
CA PHE A 41 -1.60 -13.00 0.37
C PHE A 41 -0.73 -13.56 -0.75
N TYR A 42 -0.25 -14.81 -0.61
CA TYR A 42 0.64 -15.44 -1.59
C TYR A 42 0.30 -16.92 -1.82
N THR A 43 0.16 -17.30 -3.08
CA THR A 43 0.04 -18.70 -3.52
C THR A 43 0.90 -18.92 -4.76
N LYS A 44 1.71 -20.00 -4.79
CA LYS A 44 2.57 -20.35 -5.94
C LYS A 44 1.80 -20.58 -7.26
N GLU A 45 0.49 -20.81 -7.21
CA GLU A 45 -0.37 -20.91 -8.41
C GLU A 45 -0.42 -19.59 -9.23
N ASN A 46 0.06 -18.48 -8.67
CA ASN A 46 0.11 -17.17 -9.34
C ASN A 46 1.15 -17.07 -10.48
N GLU A 47 2.03 -18.05 -10.66
CA GLU A 47 3.04 -18.02 -11.73
C GLU A 47 2.60 -18.71 -13.04
N ASN A 48 1.62 -19.61 -13.03
CA ASN A 48 1.32 -20.50 -14.18
C ASN A 48 -0.15 -20.52 -14.64
N SER A 49 -1.06 -19.74 -14.08
CA SER A 49 -2.46 -19.72 -14.54
C SER A 49 -2.70 -18.70 -15.65
N THR A 50 -2.49 -19.11 -16.90
CA THR A 50 -3.06 -18.47 -18.10
C THR A 50 -4.56 -18.74 -18.25
N ASN A 51 -5.19 -19.45 -17.29
CA ASN A 51 -6.61 -19.78 -17.34
C ASN A 51 -7.43 -18.76 -16.54
N ALA A 52 -8.01 -17.81 -17.28
CA ALA A 52 -8.92 -16.77 -16.85
C ALA A 52 -10.31 -17.29 -16.43
N THR A 53 -10.38 -18.28 -15.52
CA THR A 53 -11.65 -18.92 -15.16
C THR A 53 -11.87 -18.95 -13.65
N SER A 54 -11.99 -17.76 -13.08
CA SER A 54 -12.94 -17.36 -12.02
C SER A 54 -12.35 -16.15 -11.29
N ALA A 55 -13.16 -15.11 -11.12
CA ALA A 55 -12.87 -13.97 -10.27
C ALA A 55 -12.86 -14.40 -8.79
N LYS A 56 -11.95 -15.30 -8.41
CA LYS A 56 -11.70 -15.63 -7.02
C LYS A 56 -11.02 -14.41 -6.39
N THR A 57 -11.63 -13.87 -5.34
CA THR A 57 -11.03 -12.88 -4.46
C THR A 57 -9.86 -13.55 -3.74
N HIS A 58 -8.67 -13.55 -4.36
CA HIS A 58 -7.48 -14.26 -3.89
C HIS A 58 -6.97 -13.81 -2.50
N ASN A 59 -7.50 -12.72 -1.94
CA ASN A 59 -7.11 -12.18 -0.63
C ASN A 59 -8.15 -12.45 0.47
N ASN A 60 -8.85 -13.58 0.45
CA ASN A 60 -9.91 -13.91 1.44
C ASN A 60 -11.02 -12.85 1.57
N GLY A 61 -11.30 -12.12 0.49
CA GLY A 61 -12.27 -11.02 0.47
C GLY A 61 -11.73 -9.66 0.94
N ILE A 62 -10.46 -9.55 1.34
CA ILE A 62 -9.83 -8.27 1.71
C ILE A 62 -9.60 -7.43 0.45
N GLY A 63 -10.08 -6.19 0.45
CA GLY A 63 -9.88 -5.25 -0.65
C GLY A 63 -8.50 -4.58 -0.59
N ILE A 64 -7.69 -4.69 -1.63
CA ILE A 64 -6.32 -4.13 -1.63
C ILE A 64 -6.15 -3.05 -2.70
N ILE A 65 -5.74 -1.86 -2.28
CA ILE A 65 -5.33 -0.75 -3.16
C ILE A 65 -3.82 -0.60 -3.06
N HIS A 66 -3.12 -0.77 -4.18
CA HIS A 66 -1.65 -0.76 -4.25
C HIS A 66 -1.16 0.48 -4.99
N ILE A 67 -0.27 1.25 -4.37
CA ILE A 67 0.09 2.61 -4.79
C ILE A 67 1.58 2.69 -5.08
N ALA A 68 1.91 3.04 -6.31
CA ALA A 68 3.23 3.39 -6.78
C ALA A 68 3.28 4.85 -7.28
N GLY A 69 4.48 5.31 -7.61
CA GLY A 69 4.74 6.65 -8.13
C GLY A 69 6.00 7.29 -7.56
N THR A 70 6.36 8.46 -8.09
CA THR A 70 7.50 9.24 -7.61
C THR A 70 7.11 10.07 -6.41
N ASN A 71 6.21 11.02 -6.61
CA ASN A 71 5.69 11.87 -5.54
C ASN A 71 4.21 11.59 -5.27
N GLY A 72 3.76 11.88 -4.05
CA GLY A 72 2.35 11.80 -3.67
C GLY A 72 1.89 10.45 -3.12
N LYS A 73 2.71 9.38 -3.22
CA LYS A 73 2.39 8.03 -2.70
C LYS A 73 1.84 8.05 -1.28
N GLY A 74 2.64 8.45 -0.29
CA GLY A 74 2.21 8.53 1.10
C GLY A 74 0.95 9.38 1.32
N SER A 75 0.87 10.58 0.73
CA SER A 75 -0.31 11.46 0.87
C SER A 75 -1.58 10.81 0.34
N VAL A 76 -1.52 10.21 -0.86
CA VAL A 76 -2.65 9.47 -1.45
C VAL A 76 -2.99 8.24 -0.60
N SER A 77 -2.00 7.50 -0.12
CA SER A 77 -2.22 6.34 0.76
C SER A 77 -2.96 6.73 2.04
N TYR A 78 -2.54 7.80 2.72
CA TYR A 78 -3.21 8.32 3.92
C TYR A 78 -4.64 8.79 3.62
N LYS A 79 -4.86 9.57 2.55
CA LYS A 79 -6.19 10.05 2.18
C LYS A 79 -7.16 8.91 1.88
N ILE A 80 -6.70 7.88 1.15
CA ILE A 80 -7.51 6.69 0.86
C ILE A 80 -7.80 5.90 2.14
N ALA A 81 -6.77 5.62 2.95
CA ALA A 81 -6.93 4.82 4.16
C ALA A 81 -7.87 5.49 5.17
N GLU A 82 -7.75 6.80 5.34
CA GLU A 82 -8.62 7.58 6.20
C GLU A 82 -10.07 7.60 5.69
N SER A 83 -10.26 7.75 4.38
CA SER A 83 -11.60 7.71 3.78
C SER A 83 -12.28 6.35 3.94
N LEU A 84 -11.53 5.25 3.81
CA LEU A 84 -12.02 3.89 4.07
C LEU A 84 -12.37 3.72 5.56
N ARG A 85 -11.50 4.15 6.47
CA ARG A 85 -11.76 4.14 7.92
C ARG A 85 -13.05 4.90 8.28
N LEU A 86 -13.20 6.12 7.77
CA LEU A 86 -14.40 6.96 7.97
C LEU A 86 -15.66 6.35 7.31
N SER A 87 -15.48 5.53 6.27
CA SER A 87 -16.54 4.74 5.66
C SER A 87 -16.93 3.50 6.47
N GLY A 88 -16.22 3.18 7.56
CA GLY A 88 -16.50 2.09 8.48
C GLY A 88 -15.67 0.83 8.26
N TYR A 89 -14.75 0.82 7.28
CA TYR A 89 -13.86 -0.32 7.03
C TYR A 89 -12.77 -0.37 8.10
N LYS A 90 -12.48 -1.57 8.61
CA LYS A 90 -11.22 -1.82 9.32
C LYS A 90 -10.09 -1.78 8.30
N THR A 91 -9.30 -0.72 8.32
CA THR A 91 -8.36 -0.39 7.24
C THR A 91 -6.92 -0.53 7.71
N GLY A 92 -6.15 -1.38 7.04
CA GLY A 92 -4.69 -1.45 7.15
C GLY A 92 -4.00 -0.45 6.23
N LEU A 93 -2.97 0.21 6.72
CA LEU A 93 -2.14 1.14 5.95
C LEU A 93 -0.67 0.76 6.08
N PHE A 94 -0.01 0.54 4.95
CA PHE A 94 1.43 0.36 4.86
C PHE A 94 2.08 1.52 4.09
N VAL A 95 3.00 2.23 4.75
CA VAL A 95 3.68 3.42 4.19
C VAL A 95 5.19 3.40 4.44
N SER A 96 5.94 4.16 3.64
CA SER A 96 7.38 4.31 3.80
C SER A 96 7.94 5.62 3.26
N PRO A 97 9.03 6.17 3.83
CA PRO A 97 9.68 5.77 5.09
C PRO A 97 8.84 6.18 6.33
N HIS A 98 9.41 6.04 7.53
CA HIS A 98 8.88 6.65 8.76
C HIS A 98 9.70 7.88 9.13
N ILE A 99 9.14 8.72 10.01
CA ILE A 99 9.77 9.95 10.52
C ILE A 99 10.38 9.70 11.89
N SER A 100 9.60 9.24 12.88
CA SER A 100 10.05 9.12 14.27
C SER A 100 10.05 7.67 14.76
N SER A 101 9.01 6.91 14.46
CA SER A 101 8.84 5.53 14.89
C SER A 101 8.74 4.57 13.72
N PHE A 102 9.46 3.45 13.76
CA PHE A 102 9.30 2.33 12.82
C PHE A 102 7.83 1.93 12.62
N ARG A 103 7.04 2.00 13.69
CA ARG A 103 5.63 1.59 13.72
C ARG A 103 4.73 2.46 12.87
N GLU A 104 5.14 3.70 12.53
CA GLU A 104 4.40 4.57 11.61
C GLU A 104 4.18 3.92 10.24
N ARG A 105 5.07 3.00 9.85
CA ARG A 105 4.96 2.26 8.59
C ARG A 105 3.74 1.36 8.53
N VAL A 106 3.22 0.90 9.67
CA VAL A 106 2.15 -0.13 9.73
C VAL A 106 1.07 0.35 10.68
N GLN A 107 -0.11 0.67 10.14
CA GLN A 107 -1.22 1.20 10.92
C GLN A 107 -2.51 0.43 10.65
N ILE A 108 -3.38 0.34 11.66
CA ILE A 108 -4.77 -0.08 11.50
C ILE A 108 -5.65 1.04 12.02
N ASN A 109 -6.58 1.53 11.20
CA ASN A 109 -7.48 2.63 11.54
C ASN A 109 -6.74 3.88 12.08
N GLY A 110 -5.57 4.19 11.51
CA GLY A 110 -4.72 5.32 11.91
C GLY A 110 -3.88 5.09 13.18
N ALA A 111 -4.05 3.95 13.87
CA ALA A 111 -3.22 3.60 15.01
C ALA A 111 -2.01 2.77 14.58
N CYS A 112 -0.81 3.18 15.00
CA CYS A 112 0.42 2.41 14.80
C CYS A 112 0.32 1.01 15.42
N ILE A 113 0.93 0.02 14.76
CA ILE A 113 1.07 -1.34 15.31
C ILE A 113 1.61 -1.30 16.75
N PRO A 114 1.03 -2.05 17.71
CA PRO A 114 1.55 -2.14 19.08
C PRO A 114 2.95 -2.75 19.13
N GLU A 115 3.79 -2.33 20.08
CA GLU A 115 5.12 -2.92 20.26
C GLU A 115 5.07 -4.43 20.55
N SER A 116 4.03 -4.90 21.25
CA SER A 116 3.79 -6.32 21.49
C SER A 116 3.58 -7.11 20.20
N GLU A 117 2.83 -6.56 19.25
CA GLU A 117 2.59 -7.17 17.94
C GLU A 117 3.86 -7.17 17.10
N VAL A 118 4.64 -6.08 17.12
CA VAL A 118 5.96 -6.04 16.48
C VAL A 118 6.87 -7.12 17.04
N ASN A 119 6.91 -7.29 18.37
CA ASN A 119 7.71 -8.34 19.01
C ASN A 119 7.32 -9.74 18.54
N THR A 120 6.02 -10.05 18.61
CA THR A 120 5.48 -11.36 18.24
C THR A 120 5.76 -11.68 16.78
N ILE A 121 5.43 -10.76 15.88
CA ILE A 121 5.51 -10.99 14.43
C ILE A 121 6.98 -10.99 13.97
N LEU A 122 7.83 -10.07 14.43
CA LEU A 122 9.26 -10.10 14.06
C LEU A 122 9.95 -11.37 14.57
N THR A 123 9.61 -11.85 15.76
CA THR A 123 10.16 -13.11 16.27
C THR A 123 9.77 -14.27 15.35
N LYS A 124 8.50 -14.38 14.95
CA LYS A 124 8.02 -15.38 13.98
C LYS A 124 8.79 -15.29 12.65
N ILE A 125 8.92 -14.07 12.10
CA ILE A 125 9.60 -13.83 10.82
C ILE A 125 11.08 -14.20 10.89
N PHE A 126 11.80 -13.75 11.93
CA PHE A 126 13.22 -14.07 12.07
C PHE A 126 13.47 -15.56 12.24
N ASN A 127 12.62 -16.26 12.99
CA ASN A 127 12.72 -17.71 13.12
C ASN A 127 12.50 -18.40 11.76
N ALA A 128 11.53 -17.96 10.96
CA ALA A 128 11.29 -18.50 9.61
C ALA A 128 12.47 -18.20 8.66
N CYS A 129 13.05 -17.00 8.71
CA CYS A 129 14.24 -16.66 7.94
C CYS A 129 15.43 -17.55 8.31
N GLU A 130 15.63 -17.84 9.60
CA GLU A 130 16.71 -18.70 10.07
C GLU A 130 16.49 -20.17 9.71
N SER A 131 15.27 -20.71 9.91
CA SER A 131 14.97 -22.12 9.66
C SER A 131 15.02 -22.49 8.17
N GLU A 132 14.54 -21.59 7.31
CA GLU A 132 14.47 -21.80 5.85
C GLU A 132 15.64 -21.15 5.10
N ASN A 133 16.61 -20.57 5.81
CA ASN A 133 17.77 -19.87 5.26
C ASN A 133 17.39 -18.79 4.22
N ILE A 134 16.39 -17.97 4.55
CA ILE A 134 15.87 -16.91 3.67
C ILE A 134 16.59 -15.60 4.01
N PRO A 135 17.46 -15.06 3.12
CA PRO A 135 18.19 -13.82 3.36
C PRO A 135 17.31 -12.60 3.05
N ALA A 136 16.18 -12.47 3.76
CA ALA A 136 15.22 -11.40 3.55
C ALA A 136 15.80 -10.04 3.94
N THR A 137 15.53 -9.01 3.14
CA THR A 137 15.98 -7.64 3.38
C THR A 137 15.14 -6.94 4.46
N PHE A 138 15.59 -5.77 4.93
CA PHE A 138 14.81 -4.91 5.82
C PHE A 138 13.39 -4.67 5.30
N PHE A 139 13.26 -4.33 4.01
CA PHE A 139 11.96 -3.96 3.43
C PHE A 139 11.07 -5.18 3.21
N GLU A 140 11.64 -6.33 2.84
CA GLU A 140 10.91 -7.61 2.72
C GLU A 140 10.35 -8.05 4.07
N ILE A 141 11.17 -8.01 5.13
CA ILE A 141 10.72 -8.34 6.51
C ILE A 141 9.64 -7.37 6.98
N THR A 142 9.81 -6.07 6.70
CA THR A 142 8.83 -5.05 7.09
C THR A 142 7.50 -5.24 6.35
N THR A 143 7.54 -5.58 5.07
CA THR A 143 6.35 -5.88 4.26
C THR A 143 5.64 -7.13 4.79
N ALA A 144 6.38 -8.21 5.06
CA ALA A 144 5.83 -9.42 5.66
C ALA A 144 5.17 -9.14 7.02
N LEU A 145 5.80 -8.31 7.87
CA LEU A 145 5.22 -7.90 9.16
C LEU A 145 3.89 -7.17 8.98
N ALA A 146 3.81 -6.24 8.03
CA ALA A 146 2.58 -5.51 7.76
C ALA A 146 1.45 -6.45 7.32
N LEU A 147 1.72 -7.33 6.36
CA LEU A 147 0.75 -8.29 5.85
C LEU A 147 0.29 -9.28 6.94
N GLU A 148 1.21 -9.85 7.72
CA GLU A 148 0.87 -10.72 8.86
C GLU A 148 -0.03 -10.00 9.87
N TYR A 149 0.30 -8.75 10.21
CA TYR A 149 -0.49 -7.96 11.15
C TYR A 149 -1.90 -7.67 10.63
N PHE A 150 -2.03 -7.31 9.35
CA PHE A 150 -3.32 -7.07 8.70
C PHE A 150 -4.19 -8.32 8.62
N SER A 151 -3.58 -9.46 8.26
CA SER A 151 -4.26 -10.77 8.22
C SER A 151 -4.78 -11.17 9.60
N HIS A 152 -3.91 -11.20 10.63
CA HIS A 152 -4.30 -11.56 11.99
C HIS A 152 -5.33 -10.60 12.59
N SER A 153 -5.31 -9.34 12.14
CA SER A 153 -6.28 -8.34 12.58
C SER A 153 -7.59 -8.39 11.79
N HIS A 154 -7.74 -9.25 10.78
CA HIS A 154 -8.95 -9.34 9.95
C HIS A 154 -9.40 -7.98 9.41
N VAL A 155 -8.48 -7.22 8.80
CA VAL A 155 -8.83 -5.95 8.15
C VAL A 155 -9.72 -6.20 6.92
N ASP A 156 -10.63 -5.27 6.64
CA ASP A 156 -11.52 -5.33 5.47
C ASP A 156 -10.82 -4.81 4.21
N ALA A 157 -9.94 -3.82 4.38
CA ALA A 157 -9.20 -3.20 3.29
C ALA A 157 -7.75 -2.90 3.67
N ILE A 158 -6.85 -2.93 2.68
CA ILE A 158 -5.44 -2.59 2.82
C ILE A 158 -5.05 -1.55 1.77
N VAL A 159 -4.37 -0.50 2.21
CA VAL A 159 -3.70 0.47 1.34
C VAL A 159 -2.19 0.25 1.45
N LEU A 160 -1.55 -0.17 0.36
CA LEU A 160 -0.12 -0.49 0.31
C LEU A 160 0.64 0.53 -0.53
N GLU A 161 1.62 1.21 0.06
CA GLU A 161 2.60 2.01 -0.66
C GLU A 161 3.83 1.19 -1.04
N THR A 162 4.26 1.25 -2.32
CA THR A 162 5.55 0.71 -2.75
C THR A 162 6.72 1.47 -2.12
N GLY A 163 7.79 0.77 -1.73
CA GLY A 163 9.03 1.40 -1.28
C GLY A 163 9.85 1.99 -2.43
N LEU A 164 10.13 1.19 -3.46
CA LEU A 164 10.92 1.61 -4.61
C LEU A 164 10.45 0.94 -5.91
N GLY A 165 10.28 1.74 -6.97
CA GLY A 165 9.84 1.23 -8.27
C GLY A 165 8.42 0.68 -8.18
N GLY A 166 8.26 -0.60 -8.49
CA GLY A 166 6.98 -1.30 -8.39
C GLY A 166 7.10 -2.79 -8.74
N ARG A 167 7.62 -3.08 -9.94
CA ARG A 167 7.77 -4.43 -10.50
C ARG A 167 8.42 -5.42 -9.54
N LEU A 168 9.53 -5.02 -8.92
CA LEU A 168 10.33 -5.86 -8.02
C LEU A 168 10.28 -5.37 -6.56
N ASP A 169 9.30 -4.52 -6.24
CA ASP A 169 9.07 -4.07 -4.87
C ASP A 169 8.42 -5.20 -4.06
N SER A 170 8.81 -5.37 -2.79
CA SER A 170 8.29 -6.46 -1.95
C SER A 170 6.77 -6.41 -1.78
N THR A 171 6.17 -5.22 -1.87
CA THR A 171 4.70 -5.07 -1.81
C THR A 171 3.99 -5.65 -3.03
N ASN A 172 4.70 -5.87 -4.15
CA ASN A 172 4.14 -6.46 -5.36
C ASN A 172 3.89 -7.98 -5.26
N LEU A 173 4.16 -8.58 -4.09
CA LEU A 173 3.73 -9.93 -3.72
C LEU A 173 2.20 -10.10 -3.83
N VAL A 174 1.43 -9.06 -3.50
CA VAL A 174 -0.03 -9.16 -3.38
C VAL A 174 -0.73 -9.09 -4.75
N LEU A 175 -1.93 -9.65 -4.82
CA LEU A 175 -2.86 -9.42 -5.93
C LEU A 175 -3.81 -8.29 -5.57
N SER A 176 -3.48 -7.05 -5.94
CA SER A 176 -4.32 -5.88 -5.68
C SER A 176 -5.65 -5.90 -6.45
N ASP A 177 -6.68 -5.29 -5.88
CA ASP A 177 -7.96 -5.04 -6.55
C ASP A 177 -7.92 -3.79 -7.42
N LEU A 178 -7.06 -2.83 -7.05
CA LEU A 178 -6.78 -1.60 -7.79
C LEU A 178 -5.30 -1.24 -7.65
N SER A 179 -4.66 -0.93 -8.78
CA SER A 179 -3.29 -0.39 -8.79
C SER A 179 -3.32 1.10 -9.17
N VAL A 180 -2.56 1.92 -8.46
CA VAL A 180 -2.53 3.38 -8.63
C VAL A 180 -1.10 3.86 -8.87
N ILE A 181 -0.88 4.63 -9.93
CA ILE A 181 0.37 5.38 -10.14
C ILE A 181 0.08 6.85 -9.94
N THR A 182 0.65 7.44 -8.88
CA THR A 182 0.40 8.84 -8.50
C THR A 182 1.02 9.83 -9.48
N SER A 183 2.34 9.75 -9.69
CA SER A 183 3.10 10.60 -10.62
C SER A 183 4.38 9.89 -11.07
N ILE A 184 5.01 10.36 -12.16
CA ILE A 184 6.30 9.86 -12.66
C ILE A 184 7.28 11.02 -12.82
N GLY A 185 8.34 10.98 -12.02
CA GLY A 185 9.48 11.88 -12.10
C GLY A 185 10.79 11.12 -12.25
N LEU A 186 11.88 11.83 -12.54
CA LEU A 186 13.22 11.24 -12.52
C LEU A 186 13.67 11.05 -11.08
N GLU A 187 13.77 9.80 -10.65
CA GLU A 187 14.27 9.40 -9.33
C GLU A 187 15.01 8.07 -9.44
N HIS A 188 15.98 7.83 -8.54
CA HIS A 188 16.68 6.54 -8.46
C HIS A 188 17.16 6.01 -9.82
N THR A 189 17.66 6.89 -10.69
CA THR A 189 17.92 6.57 -12.11
C THR A 189 18.96 5.47 -12.32
N ARG A 190 19.84 5.25 -11.34
CA ARG A 190 20.79 4.14 -11.32
C ARG A 190 20.13 2.76 -11.20
N ILE A 191 18.91 2.70 -10.68
CA ILE A 191 18.17 1.47 -10.39
C ILE A 191 16.96 1.34 -11.33
N LEU A 192 16.22 2.42 -11.55
CA LEU A 192 14.95 2.40 -12.30
C LEU A 192 15.07 2.81 -13.78
N GLY A 193 16.24 3.28 -14.21
CA GLY A 193 16.47 3.81 -15.55
C GLY A 193 16.57 5.34 -15.58
N ASP A 194 17.11 5.87 -16.67
CA ASP A 194 17.48 7.28 -16.82
C ASP A 194 16.42 8.13 -17.55
N THR A 195 15.27 7.55 -17.90
CA THR A 195 14.13 8.26 -18.51
C THR A 195 12.84 8.09 -17.72
N LYS A 196 11.89 9.03 -17.88
CA LYS A 196 10.55 8.91 -17.27
C LYS A 196 9.85 7.64 -17.74
N GLU A 197 10.05 7.21 -18.99
CA GLU A 197 9.45 6.02 -19.57
C GLU A 197 9.95 4.74 -18.90
N LEU A 198 11.27 4.62 -18.67
CA LEU A 198 11.83 3.46 -17.97
C LEU A 198 11.31 3.38 -16.53
N ILE A 199 11.25 4.52 -15.84
CA ILE A 199 10.72 4.60 -14.48
C ILE A 199 9.22 4.27 -14.45
N ALA A 200 8.46 4.70 -15.45
CA ALA A 200 7.05 4.38 -15.60
C ALA A 200 6.84 2.87 -15.80
N SER A 201 7.65 2.21 -16.64
CA SER A 201 7.62 0.76 -16.81
C SER A 201 7.92 0.00 -15.51
N GLU A 202 8.90 0.44 -14.72
CA GLU A 202 9.18 -0.17 -13.41
C GLU A 202 7.98 -0.03 -12.46
N LYS A 203 7.37 1.16 -12.38
CA LYS A 203 6.23 1.41 -11.49
C LYS A 203 4.96 0.72 -11.95
N ALA A 204 4.72 0.64 -13.26
CA ALA A 204 3.60 -0.08 -13.85
C ALA A 204 3.65 -1.60 -13.61
N GLY A 205 4.78 -2.13 -13.14
CA GLY A 205 4.89 -3.52 -12.72
C GLY A 205 3.96 -3.94 -11.57
N ILE A 206 3.32 -2.99 -10.87
CA ILE A 206 2.26 -3.29 -9.88
C ILE A 206 0.89 -3.58 -10.51
N PHE A 207 0.74 -3.42 -11.84
CA PHE A 207 -0.51 -3.73 -12.52
C PHE A 207 -0.81 -5.23 -12.49
N LYS A 208 -2.08 -5.56 -12.27
CA LYS A 208 -2.56 -6.93 -12.14
C LYS A 208 -3.56 -7.26 -13.27
N PRO A 209 -3.52 -8.49 -13.80
CA PRO A 209 -4.40 -8.90 -14.89
C PRO A 209 -5.86 -8.88 -14.44
N ASN A 210 -6.74 -8.43 -15.33
CA ASN A 210 -8.18 -8.27 -15.12
C ASN A 210 -8.56 -7.32 -13.95
N ARG A 211 -7.62 -6.48 -13.50
CA ARG A 211 -7.86 -5.46 -12.46
C ARG A 211 -7.74 -4.06 -13.06
N PRO A 212 -8.52 -3.09 -12.56
CA PRO A 212 -8.39 -1.72 -13.01
C PRO A 212 -7.07 -1.09 -12.53
N ALA A 213 -6.60 -0.11 -13.27
CA ALA A 213 -5.49 0.74 -12.89
C ALA A 213 -5.89 2.22 -12.97
N LEU A 214 -5.35 3.06 -12.10
CA LEU A 214 -5.52 4.51 -12.12
C LEU A 214 -4.15 5.18 -12.27
N VAL A 215 -4.07 6.20 -13.12
CA VAL A 215 -2.89 7.07 -13.19
C VAL A 215 -3.23 8.53 -12.94
N GLY A 216 -2.35 9.21 -12.23
CA GLY A 216 -2.38 10.65 -12.02
C GLY A 216 -1.91 11.44 -13.24
N VAL A 217 -1.59 12.72 -13.04
CA VAL A 217 -1.51 13.71 -14.12
C VAL A 217 -0.16 13.82 -14.82
N ASP A 218 0.96 13.76 -14.09
CA ASP A 218 2.32 13.83 -14.67
C ASP A 218 2.88 12.43 -14.86
N VAL A 219 2.45 11.76 -15.93
CA VAL A 219 2.93 10.43 -16.32
C VAL A 219 3.20 10.37 -17.84
N PRO A 220 4.20 9.60 -18.32
CA PRO A 220 4.34 9.28 -19.73
C PRO A 220 3.22 8.30 -20.14
N PHE A 221 2.04 8.86 -20.43
CA PHE A 221 0.81 8.09 -20.65
C PHE A 221 0.92 7.01 -21.74
N PRO A 222 1.60 7.22 -22.89
CA PRO A 222 1.78 6.15 -23.88
C PRO A 222 2.49 4.91 -23.31
N THR A 223 3.51 5.10 -22.47
CA THR A 223 4.23 4.00 -21.82
C THR A 223 3.35 3.29 -20.80
N ILE A 224 2.67 4.05 -19.95
CA ILE A 224 1.70 3.48 -18.99
C ILE A 224 0.63 2.66 -19.70
N LYS A 225 0.09 3.17 -20.82
CA LYS A 225 -0.92 2.47 -21.60
C LYS A 225 -0.38 1.15 -22.18
N SER A 226 0.82 1.17 -22.74
CA SER A 226 1.50 -0.03 -23.25
C SER A 226 1.71 -1.07 -22.15
N GLU A 227 2.16 -0.67 -20.96
CA GLU A 227 2.33 -1.58 -19.81
C GLU A 227 0.98 -2.09 -19.29
N ALA A 228 -0.08 -1.26 -19.27
CA ALA A 228 -1.41 -1.69 -18.88
C ALA A 228 -1.95 -2.79 -19.82
N GLU A 229 -1.75 -2.64 -21.13
CA GLU A 229 -2.10 -3.65 -22.14
C GLU A 229 -1.30 -4.94 -21.93
N LYS A 230 0.02 -4.84 -21.74
CA LYS A 230 0.92 -5.97 -21.50
C LYS A 230 0.60 -6.74 -20.21
N HIS A 231 0.20 -6.04 -19.15
CA HIS A 231 -0.18 -6.63 -17.87
C HIS A 231 -1.65 -7.11 -17.84
N GLY A 232 -2.41 -6.91 -18.91
CA GLY A 232 -3.81 -7.33 -19.00
C GLY A 232 -4.75 -6.57 -18.07
N VAL A 233 -4.47 -5.30 -17.78
CA VAL A 233 -5.34 -4.42 -16.98
C VAL A 233 -6.73 -4.36 -17.61
N SER A 234 -7.79 -4.50 -16.80
CA SER A 234 -9.16 -4.52 -17.33
C SER A 234 -9.62 -3.15 -17.82
N THR A 235 -9.24 -2.08 -17.11
CA THR A 235 -9.50 -0.70 -17.50
C THR A 235 -8.43 0.22 -16.93
N LEU A 236 -7.81 1.02 -17.80
CA LEU A 236 -6.88 2.08 -17.41
C LEU A 236 -7.64 3.39 -17.28
N HIS A 237 -7.70 3.92 -16.06
CA HIS A 237 -8.36 5.17 -15.72
C HIS A 237 -7.36 6.32 -15.62
N THR A 238 -7.80 7.50 -16.03
CA THR A 238 -7.19 8.79 -15.69
C THR A 238 -8.11 9.52 -14.74
N ILE A 239 -7.61 10.56 -14.06
CA ILE A 239 -8.45 11.40 -13.21
C ILE A 239 -9.63 12.00 -14.00
N SER A 240 -9.37 12.47 -15.22
CA SER A 240 -10.40 13.04 -16.10
C SER A 240 -11.45 12.02 -16.54
N SER A 241 -11.10 10.74 -16.71
CA SER A 241 -12.09 9.71 -17.08
C SER A 241 -13.00 9.31 -15.92
N VAL A 242 -12.60 9.59 -14.68
CA VAL A 242 -13.34 9.22 -13.46
C VAL A 242 -14.19 10.37 -12.91
N LEU A 243 -13.62 11.57 -12.89
CA LEU A 243 -14.23 12.76 -12.30
C LEU A 243 -14.73 13.78 -13.35
N GLY A 244 -14.45 13.54 -14.64
CA GLY A 244 -14.92 14.37 -15.75
C GLY A 244 -13.83 15.31 -16.31
N SER A 245 -13.98 15.67 -17.58
CA SER A 245 -13.03 16.51 -18.33
C SER A 245 -12.99 17.96 -17.84
N SER A 246 -14.04 18.50 -17.23
CA SER A 246 -14.03 19.88 -16.69
C SER A 246 -12.95 20.12 -15.61
N ILE A 247 -12.41 19.04 -15.05
CA ILE A 247 -11.33 19.09 -14.06
C ILE A 247 -9.96 19.09 -14.78
N SER A 248 -9.85 18.57 -16.03
CA SER A 248 -8.58 18.43 -16.79
C SER A 248 -7.82 19.76 -16.96
N ASP A 249 -8.55 20.83 -17.22
CA ASP A 249 -7.97 22.16 -17.50
C ASP A 249 -7.48 22.87 -16.23
N GLN A 250 -7.82 22.35 -15.03
CA GLN A 250 -7.38 22.91 -13.76
C GLN A 250 -6.13 22.21 -13.18
N PHE A 251 -5.72 21.05 -13.71
CA PHE A 251 -4.66 20.23 -13.09
C PHE A 251 -3.24 20.76 -13.27
N LEU A 252 -2.99 21.58 -14.30
CA LEU A 252 -1.64 22.02 -14.65
C LEU A 252 -1.12 23.18 -13.77
N GLU A 253 -1.98 23.80 -12.95
CA GLU A 253 -1.64 25.00 -12.16
C GLU A 253 -1.91 24.88 -10.64
N LYS A 254 -2.30 23.70 -10.14
CA LYS A 254 -2.75 23.50 -8.75
C LYS A 254 -1.71 22.88 -7.80
N ASP A 255 -1.95 23.08 -6.50
CA ASP A 255 -1.19 22.52 -5.37
C ASP A 255 -1.15 20.99 -5.42
N PHE A 256 0.01 20.41 -5.05
CA PHE A 256 0.23 18.97 -4.99
C PHE A 256 -0.76 18.27 -4.06
N ASP A 257 -1.20 18.90 -2.97
CA ASP A 257 -2.20 18.29 -2.09
C ASP A 257 -3.56 18.11 -2.77
N GLU A 258 -3.97 19.08 -3.59
CA GLU A 258 -5.22 18.99 -4.34
C GLU A 258 -5.14 17.89 -5.39
N GLN A 259 -4.02 17.79 -6.11
CA GLN A 259 -3.76 16.70 -7.05
C GLN A 259 -3.86 15.33 -6.36
N ASN A 260 -3.18 15.17 -5.21
CA ASN A 260 -3.25 13.92 -4.42
C ASN A 260 -4.69 13.62 -3.95
N SER A 261 -5.47 14.65 -3.62
CA SER A 261 -6.87 14.50 -3.24
C SER A 261 -7.72 13.98 -4.40
N TYR A 262 -7.52 14.46 -5.63
CA TYR A 262 -8.22 13.93 -6.80
C TYR A 262 -7.82 12.50 -7.15
N VAL A 263 -6.54 12.14 -6.98
CA VAL A 263 -6.08 10.75 -7.14
C VAL A 263 -6.78 9.85 -6.13
N ALA A 264 -6.80 10.24 -4.85
CA ALA A 264 -7.47 9.48 -3.80
C ALA A 264 -8.98 9.32 -4.07
N LYS A 265 -9.69 10.40 -4.42
CA LYS A 265 -11.12 10.36 -4.78
C LYS A 265 -11.40 9.43 -5.96
N SER A 266 -10.59 9.52 -7.00
CA SER A 266 -10.73 8.67 -8.20
C SER A 266 -10.47 7.20 -7.84
N ALA A 267 -9.46 6.92 -7.03
CA ALA A 267 -9.14 5.57 -6.59
C ALA A 267 -10.29 4.95 -5.79
N LEU A 268 -10.87 5.70 -4.84
CA LEU A 268 -12.01 5.25 -4.05
C LEU A 268 -13.25 4.96 -4.91
N LYS A 269 -13.55 5.82 -5.90
CA LYS A 269 -14.67 5.61 -6.83
C LYS A 269 -14.49 4.35 -7.70
N ILE A 270 -13.27 4.08 -8.15
CA ILE A 270 -12.96 2.84 -8.88
C ILE A 270 -13.03 1.64 -7.94
N ALA A 271 -12.42 1.73 -6.75
CA ALA A 271 -12.33 0.65 -5.78
C ALA A 271 -13.71 0.07 -5.44
N ARG A 272 -14.73 0.93 -5.24
CA ARG A 272 -16.15 0.52 -5.03
C ARG A 272 -16.67 -0.47 -6.06
N THR A 273 -16.19 -0.38 -7.30
CA THR A 273 -16.68 -1.23 -8.39
C THR A 273 -15.98 -2.59 -8.48
N THR A 274 -14.88 -2.77 -7.73
CA THR A 274 -14.07 -3.99 -7.76
C THR A 274 -14.71 -5.13 -6.96
N PRO A 275 -14.48 -6.40 -7.30
CA PRO A 275 -15.14 -7.54 -6.66
C PRO A 275 -15.00 -7.60 -5.13
N ALA A 276 -13.81 -7.32 -4.58
CA ALA A 276 -13.59 -7.37 -3.13
C ALA A 276 -14.42 -6.30 -2.38
N PHE A 277 -14.46 -5.07 -2.90
CA PHE A 277 -15.22 -3.99 -2.26
C PHE A 277 -16.73 -4.14 -2.46
N LYS A 278 -17.20 -4.71 -3.58
CA LYS A 278 -18.61 -5.10 -3.74
C LYS A 278 -19.05 -6.18 -2.74
N LEU A 279 -18.19 -7.16 -2.48
CA LEU A 279 -18.44 -8.17 -1.46
C LEU A 279 -18.52 -7.57 -0.04
N MET A 280 -17.79 -6.48 0.22
CA MET A 280 -17.90 -5.73 1.47
C MET A 280 -19.18 -4.87 1.52
N GLU A 281 -19.63 -4.33 0.40
CA GLU A 281 -20.92 -3.62 0.29
C GLU A 281 -22.09 -4.54 0.64
N GLU A 282 -22.07 -5.80 0.19
CA GLU A 282 -23.04 -6.84 0.60
C GLU A 282 -23.05 -7.10 2.11
N ARG A 283 -21.94 -6.79 2.81
CA ARG A 283 -21.79 -6.88 4.27
C ARG A 283 -22.14 -5.58 4.99
N GLY A 284 -22.61 -4.56 4.26
CA GLY A 284 -23.01 -3.25 4.81
C GLY A 284 -21.87 -2.24 4.95
N LEU A 285 -20.71 -2.50 4.35
CA LEU A 285 -19.58 -1.57 4.26
C LEU A 285 -19.54 -0.94 2.87
N THR A 286 -19.88 0.35 2.78
CA THR A 286 -19.84 1.10 1.52
C THR A 286 -18.91 2.28 1.68
N ILE A 287 -18.00 2.46 0.71
CA ILE A 287 -17.17 3.67 0.63
C ILE A 287 -18.11 4.86 0.44
N LYS A 288 -18.06 5.84 1.34
CA LYS A 288 -18.97 6.99 1.32
C LYS A 288 -18.55 8.06 0.33
N ASP A 289 -19.51 8.75 -0.28
CA ASP A 289 -19.25 9.94 -1.08
C ASP A 289 -19.01 11.18 -0.21
N GLU A 290 -18.36 12.19 -0.79
CA GLU A 290 -18.19 13.48 -0.11
C GLU A 290 -19.57 14.06 0.26
N GLY A 291 -19.78 14.31 1.56
CA GLY A 291 -21.02 14.88 2.09
C GLY A 291 -22.03 13.87 2.64
N GLU A 292 -21.81 12.56 2.50
CA GLU A 292 -22.64 11.56 3.19
C GLU A 292 -22.32 11.51 4.68
N LYS A 293 -23.36 11.52 5.54
CA LYS A 293 -23.19 11.53 7.01
C LYS A 293 -22.35 10.33 7.46
N LEU A 294 -21.22 10.63 8.10
CA LEU A 294 -20.33 9.63 8.67
C LEU A 294 -21.03 8.95 9.87
N ARG A 295 -21.35 7.65 9.78
CA ARG A 295 -21.73 6.84 10.96
C ARG A 295 -20.66 7.01 12.06
N GLY A 296 -21.08 7.46 13.24
CA GLY A 296 -20.21 7.64 14.41
C GLY A 296 -19.86 9.09 14.73
N ALA A 297 -20.30 10.08 13.93
CA ALA A 297 -20.38 11.46 14.40
C ALA A 297 -21.56 11.57 15.38
N ASN A 298 -21.37 11.11 16.61
CA ASN A 298 -22.20 11.55 17.72
C ASN A 298 -21.92 13.05 17.89
N ASP A 299 -22.99 13.85 17.96
CA ASP A 299 -22.99 15.28 18.31
C ASP A 299 -22.59 15.54 19.79
N ASP A 300 -21.83 14.63 20.40
CA ASP A 300 -21.37 14.71 21.79
C ASP A 300 -19.82 14.72 21.85
N ASN A 301 -19.29 15.95 21.95
CA ASN A 301 -18.07 16.42 22.62
C ASN A 301 -16.98 15.40 23.03
N GLU A 302 -15.77 15.60 22.51
CA GLU A 302 -14.64 16.19 23.26
C GLU A 302 -13.57 16.61 22.24
N GLU A 303 -13.26 17.91 22.18
CA GLU A 303 -12.00 18.35 21.56
C GLU A 303 -10.86 17.58 22.24
N PRO A 304 -9.88 17.03 21.50
CA PRO A 304 -8.74 16.39 22.14
C PRO A 304 -8.07 17.41 23.06
N SER A 305 -8.10 17.14 24.36
CA SER A 305 -7.54 18.05 25.36
C SER A 305 -6.10 18.44 25.01
N ASP A 306 -5.73 19.68 25.32
CA ASP A 306 -4.39 20.28 25.14
C ASP A 306 -3.22 19.41 25.63
N GLU A 307 -3.47 18.37 26.44
CA GLU A 307 -2.49 17.42 26.93
C GLU A 307 -1.92 16.51 25.82
N TYR A 308 -2.71 16.21 24.77
CA TYR A 308 -2.25 15.43 23.60
C TYR A 308 -1.19 16.19 22.77
N TYR A 309 -1.29 17.52 22.71
CA TYR A 309 -0.31 18.36 22.02
C TYR A 309 0.90 18.72 22.89
N ARG A 310 0.78 18.72 24.22
CA ARG A 310 1.90 19.06 25.13
C ARG A 310 2.92 17.94 25.32
N THR A 311 2.54 16.68 25.14
CA THR A 311 3.43 15.54 25.40
C THR A 311 4.38 15.18 24.25
N ASN A 312 4.17 15.74 23.05
CA ASN A 312 5.02 15.48 21.87
C ASN A 312 5.90 16.66 21.44
N ASN A 313 5.95 17.75 22.22
CA ASN A 313 6.97 18.79 22.08
C ASN A 313 8.14 18.52 23.03
N LEU A 314 9.05 17.65 22.59
CA LEU A 314 10.43 17.70 23.05
C LEU A 314 11.29 18.02 21.82
N TYR A 315 11.84 19.24 21.84
CA TYR A 315 12.94 19.70 21.00
C TYR A 315 14.08 18.68 20.91
#